data_AF-A0A1V6YMC3-F1
#
_entry.id   AF-A0A1V6YMC3-F1
#
_cell.length_a   1.000
_cell.length_b   1.000
_cell.length_c   1.000
_cell.angle_alpha   90.00
_cell.angle_beta   90.00
_cell.angle_gamma   90.00
#
_symmetry.space_group_name_H-M   'P 1'
#
loop_
_entity.id
_entity.type
_entity.pdbx_description
1 polymer ?
#
loop_
_entity_poly.entity_id
_entity_poly.type
_entity_poly.pdbx_seq_one_letter_code
_entity_poly.pdbx_strand_id
1 'polypeptide(L)'
;MSLTSAIKANIQGDVWPGLPKRFQTFLFFRVKNRVDFKNRLKTFIPKITTGQDACEMSEIIKKARKEAQDAKRSAKLQGLPGINISFTSTGLEAGMYEDLVGEGWDNPQELRKEYKPNKEKERVIDGMIMVTASLKRDLDAKVSEVKQHFLAEEGTPPNADTYALSKDPSLEFNLTRSGNVLPGEIKGREHFGFLDGISQPILEGWEDKQLKEKEPKPVKPG
;
A
#
# COMPACT_ATOMS: atom_id res chain seq x y z
N MET A 1 -22.77 -10.63 8.74
CA MET A 1 -22.13 -9.75 7.75
C MET A 1 -22.54 -10.22 6.37
N SER A 2 -22.80 -9.29 5.42
CA SER A 2 -22.95 -9.67 4.01
C SER A 2 -21.67 -10.33 3.49
N LEU A 3 -21.77 -11.30 2.56
CA LEU A 3 -20.63 -11.94 1.90
C LEU A 3 -19.64 -10.89 1.36
N THR A 4 -20.17 -9.80 0.80
CA THR A 4 -19.39 -8.66 0.29
C THR A 4 -18.58 -7.96 1.39
N SER A 5 -19.11 -7.85 2.61
CA SER A 5 -18.41 -7.21 3.75
C SER A 5 -17.29 -8.10 4.29
N ALA A 6 -17.51 -9.43 4.34
CA ALA A 6 -16.46 -10.38 4.72
C ALA A 6 -15.30 -10.39 3.71
N ILE A 7 -15.60 -10.29 2.41
CA ILE A 7 -14.58 -10.19 1.36
C ILE A 7 -13.79 -8.88 1.48
N LYS A 8 -14.46 -7.74 1.65
CA LYS A 8 -13.80 -6.43 1.80
C LYS A 8 -12.83 -6.38 2.98
N ALA A 9 -13.13 -7.10 4.07
CA ALA A 9 -12.25 -7.21 5.22
C ALA A 9 -11.04 -8.16 5.00
N ASN A 10 -11.01 -8.93 3.92
CA ASN A 10 -9.97 -9.92 3.63
C ASN A 10 -9.11 -9.59 2.39
N ILE A 11 -9.42 -8.51 1.68
CA ILE A 11 -8.56 -7.97 0.62
C ILE A 11 -7.79 -6.76 1.15
N GLN A 12 -6.65 -6.49 0.53
CA GLN A 12 -5.88 -5.27 0.80
C GLN A 12 -6.47 -4.06 0.07
N GLY A 13 -6.52 -2.91 0.76
CA GLY A 13 -7.29 -1.75 0.33
C GLY A 13 -6.79 -1.01 -0.93
N ASP A 14 -5.55 -1.21 -1.36
CA ASP A 14 -5.05 -0.63 -2.62
C ASP A 14 -5.44 -1.47 -3.84
N VAL A 15 -5.88 -2.72 -3.65
CA VAL A 15 -6.49 -3.53 -4.71
C VAL A 15 -7.88 -2.97 -5.03
N TRP A 16 -8.69 -2.78 -4.00
CA TRP A 16 -9.99 -2.10 -4.08
C TRP A 16 -10.36 -1.52 -2.71
N PRO A 17 -10.93 -0.30 -2.64
CA PRO A 17 -11.21 0.64 -3.73
C PRO A 17 -10.00 1.53 -4.10
N GLY A 18 -8.84 1.30 -3.50
CA GLY A 18 -7.68 2.18 -3.57
C GLY A 18 -7.50 2.96 -2.26
N LEU A 19 -6.26 3.16 -1.82
CA LEU A 19 -5.97 3.93 -0.61
C LEU A 19 -5.97 5.44 -0.88
N PRO A 20 -6.66 6.27 -0.06
CA PRO A 20 -6.66 7.72 -0.25
C PRO A 20 -5.29 8.32 0.05
N LYS A 21 -4.67 8.93 -0.97
CA LYS A 21 -3.28 9.37 -0.86
C LYS A 21 -2.98 10.68 -1.57
N ARG A 22 -2.03 11.42 -0.99
CA ARG A 22 -1.29 12.51 -1.67
C ARG A 22 0.21 12.23 -1.68
N PHE A 23 0.67 11.42 -0.73
CA PHE A 23 2.04 10.96 -0.60
C PHE A 23 2.02 9.44 -0.45
N GLN A 24 3.03 8.78 -0.99
CA GLN A 24 3.23 7.34 -0.87
C GLN A 24 4.72 7.01 -0.78
N THR A 25 5.04 5.97 -0.03
CA THR A 25 6.40 5.41 0.08
C THR A 25 6.32 3.91 -0.12
N PHE A 26 7.13 3.39 -1.04
CA PHE A 26 7.37 1.97 -1.26
C PHE A 26 8.67 1.58 -0.58
N LEU A 27 8.58 0.67 0.39
CA LEU A 27 9.69 0.11 1.14
C LEU A 27 9.93 -1.32 0.62
N PHE A 28 10.90 -1.47 -0.28
CA PHE A 28 11.30 -2.77 -0.80
C PHE A 28 12.26 -3.44 0.18
N PHE A 29 12.01 -4.71 0.49
CA PHE A 29 12.77 -5.43 1.51
C PHE A 29 13.31 -6.77 1.03
N ARG A 30 14.39 -7.23 1.67
CA ARG A 30 14.90 -8.61 1.63
C ARG A 30 14.76 -9.22 3.01
N VAL A 31 14.23 -10.44 3.08
CA VAL A 31 14.10 -11.20 4.33
C VAL A 31 15.48 -11.74 4.72
N LYS A 32 15.87 -11.53 5.98
CA LYS A 32 17.18 -11.97 6.51
C LYS A 32 17.02 -13.12 7.49
N ASN A 33 16.05 -13.01 8.40
CA ASN A 33 15.69 -14.06 9.33
C ASN A 33 14.22 -14.46 9.10
N ARG A 34 14.00 -15.61 8.46
CA ARG A 34 12.65 -16.08 8.09
C ARG A 34 11.74 -16.34 9.31
N VAL A 35 12.31 -16.81 10.41
CA VAL A 35 11.53 -17.13 11.63
C VAL A 35 11.08 -15.84 12.29
N ASP A 36 11.99 -14.90 12.52
CA ASP A 36 11.66 -13.60 13.10
C ASP A 36 10.72 -12.80 12.18
N PHE A 37 10.97 -12.82 10.87
CA PHE A 37 10.09 -12.18 9.89
C PHE A 37 8.66 -12.70 9.97
N LYS A 38 8.45 -14.02 10.03
CA LYS A 38 7.11 -14.60 10.16
C LYS A 38 6.45 -14.18 11.48
N ASN A 39 7.21 -14.12 12.59
CA ASN A 39 6.67 -13.69 13.88
C ASN A 39 6.29 -12.21 13.88
N ARG A 40 7.14 -11.34 13.34
CA ARG A 40 6.84 -9.91 13.18
C ARG A 40 5.71 -9.67 12.20
N LEU A 41 5.63 -10.43 11.12
CA LEU A 41 4.53 -10.32 10.16
C LEU A 41 3.20 -10.67 10.83
N LYS A 42 3.12 -11.72 11.65
CA LYS A 42 1.90 -12.05 12.41
C LYS A 42 1.39 -10.89 13.26
N THR A 43 2.28 -10.18 13.95
CA THR A 43 1.90 -9.01 14.75
C THR A 43 1.70 -7.74 13.90
N PHE A 44 2.18 -7.74 12.66
CA PHE A 44 1.97 -6.66 11.70
C PHE A 44 0.65 -6.77 10.95
N ILE A 45 0.10 -7.98 10.74
CA ILE A 45 -1.14 -8.22 9.98
C ILE A 45 -2.29 -7.28 10.39
N PRO A 46 -2.57 -7.04 11.69
CA PRO A 46 -3.64 -6.12 12.09
C PRO A 46 -3.44 -4.66 11.66
N LYS A 47 -2.24 -4.27 11.20
CA LYS A 47 -1.91 -2.93 10.71
C LYS A 47 -2.11 -2.78 9.19
N ILE A 48 -2.33 -3.88 8.47
CA ILE A 48 -2.57 -3.87 7.03
C ILE A 48 -3.97 -3.31 6.77
N THR A 49 -4.06 -2.30 5.92
CA THR A 49 -5.31 -1.65 5.56
C THR A 49 -6.10 -2.51 4.58
N THR A 50 -7.28 -2.94 5.00
CA THR A 50 -8.19 -3.76 4.20
C THR A 50 -9.02 -2.90 3.25
N GLY A 51 -9.72 -3.56 2.31
CA GLY A 51 -10.72 -2.88 1.46
C GLY A 51 -11.85 -2.26 2.28
N GLN A 52 -12.24 -2.91 3.39
CA GLN A 52 -13.22 -2.38 4.33
C GLN A 52 -12.71 -1.08 5.00
N ASP A 53 -11.48 -1.07 5.50
CA ASP A 53 -10.87 0.14 6.09
C ASP A 53 -10.80 1.29 5.07
N ALA A 54 -10.43 0.98 3.82
CA ALA A 54 -10.35 1.97 2.75
C ALA A 54 -11.73 2.56 2.37
N CYS A 55 -12.80 1.75 2.43
CA CYS A 55 -14.17 2.26 2.32
C CYS A 55 -14.51 3.22 3.47
N GLU A 56 -14.17 2.87 4.71
CA GLU A 56 -14.42 3.71 5.88
C GLU A 56 -13.64 5.03 5.81
N MET A 57 -12.38 4.99 5.38
CA MET A 57 -11.57 6.17 5.09
C MET A 57 -12.24 7.07 4.04
N SER A 58 -12.85 6.48 3.01
CA SER A 58 -13.59 7.22 1.98
C SER A 58 -14.83 7.92 2.56
N GLU A 59 -15.56 7.25 3.45
CA GLU A 59 -16.72 7.85 4.14
C GLU A 59 -16.31 8.99 5.07
N ILE A 60 -15.18 8.87 5.79
CA ILE A 60 -14.60 9.96 6.59
C ILE A 60 -14.34 11.19 5.71
N ILE A 61 -13.74 11.00 4.53
CA ILE A 61 -13.46 12.09 3.58
C ILE A 61 -14.77 12.71 3.07
N LYS A 62 -15.75 11.89 2.68
CA LYS A 62 -17.05 12.36 2.19
C LYS A 62 -17.77 13.20 3.25
N LYS A 63 -17.81 12.72 4.50
CA LYS A 63 -18.40 13.43 5.64
C LYS A 63 -17.72 14.78 5.87
N ALA A 64 -16.38 14.80 5.94
CA ALA A 64 -15.61 16.02 6.14
C ALA A 64 -15.81 17.05 5.00
N ARG A 65 -16.00 16.59 3.76
CA ARG A 65 -16.33 17.47 2.63
C ARG A 65 -17.72 18.05 2.75
N LYS A 66 -18.72 17.23 3.11
CA LYS A 66 -20.10 17.67 3.29
C LYS A 66 -20.20 18.72 4.40
N GLU A 67 -19.63 18.46 5.57
CA GLU A 67 -19.62 19.41 6.69
C GLU A 67 -18.96 20.75 6.33
N ALA A 68 -17.89 20.72 5.53
CA ALA A 68 -17.22 21.93 5.08
C ALA A 68 -18.05 22.70 4.05
N GLN A 69 -18.74 22.01 3.15
CA GLN A 69 -19.69 22.59 2.20
C GLN A 69 -20.85 23.29 2.92
N ASP A 70 -21.47 22.61 3.90
CA ASP A 70 -22.56 23.17 4.70
C ASP A 70 -22.10 24.41 5.47
N ALA A 71 -20.85 24.40 5.96
CA ALA A 71 -20.22 25.54 6.64
C ALA A 71 -19.57 26.57 5.68
N LYS A 72 -19.77 26.46 4.35
CA LYS A 72 -19.21 27.35 3.32
C LYS A 72 -17.69 27.59 3.46
N ARG A 73 -16.94 26.56 3.83
CA ARG A 73 -15.49 26.57 4.00
C ARG A 73 -14.81 25.44 3.25
N SER A 74 -13.49 25.50 3.12
CA SER A 74 -12.72 24.39 2.55
C SER A 74 -12.65 23.20 3.51
N ALA A 75 -12.77 21.99 2.96
CA ALA A 75 -12.63 20.76 3.73
C ALA A 75 -11.20 20.59 4.25
N LYS A 76 -11.07 20.29 5.55
CA LYS A 76 -9.77 19.98 6.14
C LYS A 76 -9.31 18.62 5.65
N LEU A 77 -8.06 18.55 5.18
CA LEU A 77 -7.46 17.31 4.74
C LEU A 77 -7.27 16.35 5.92
N GLN A 78 -7.75 15.12 5.74
CA GLN A 78 -7.61 14.05 6.73
C GLN A 78 -6.34 13.26 6.41
N GLY A 79 -5.51 12.92 7.40
CA GLY A 79 -4.22 12.25 7.17
C GLY A 79 -4.35 10.83 6.61
N LEU A 80 -5.23 10.02 7.23
CA LEU A 80 -5.64 8.67 6.83
C LEU A 80 -4.50 7.82 6.24
N PRO A 81 -3.50 7.46 7.06
CA PRO A 81 -2.41 6.63 6.57
C PRO A 81 -2.88 5.19 6.31
N GLY A 82 -2.46 4.61 5.19
CA GLY A 82 -2.74 3.23 4.82
C GLY A 82 -1.47 2.41 4.61
N ILE A 83 -1.54 1.10 4.86
CA ILE A 83 -0.43 0.15 4.68
C ILE A 83 -0.92 -1.04 3.87
N ASN A 84 -0.22 -1.39 2.79
CA ASN A 84 -0.34 -2.69 2.12
C ASN A 84 1.03 -3.35 1.96
N ILE A 85 1.04 -4.67 1.78
CA ILE A 85 2.25 -5.48 1.61
C ILE A 85 2.07 -6.45 0.43
N SER A 86 3.14 -6.66 -0.31
CA SER A 86 3.19 -7.60 -1.43
C SER A 86 4.51 -8.38 -1.40
N PHE A 87 4.49 -9.56 -2.02
CA PHE A 87 5.65 -10.45 -2.11
C PHE A 87 5.95 -10.76 -3.57
N THR A 88 7.22 -10.86 -3.89
CA THR A 88 7.70 -11.41 -5.16
C THR A 88 7.63 -12.94 -5.13
N SER A 89 7.81 -13.59 -6.28
CA SER A 89 7.86 -15.07 -6.34
C SER A 89 8.94 -15.66 -5.42
N THR A 90 10.13 -15.06 -5.36
CA THR A 90 11.21 -15.51 -4.45
C THR A 90 10.91 -15.20 -2.99
N GLY A 91 10.19 -14.11 -2.72
CA GLY A 91 9.64 -13.85 -1.38
C GLY A 91 8.61 -14.90 -0.96
N LEU A 92 7.85 -15.44 -1.92
CA LEU A 92 6.94 -16.56 -1.70
C LEU A 92 7.68 -17.91 -1.59
N GLU A 93 8.83 -18.13 -2.25
CA GLU A 93 9.72 -19.29 -1.97
C GLU A 93 10.21 -19.35 -0.53
N ALA A 94 10.19 -18.23 0.20
CA ALA A 94 10.42 -18.22 1.64
C ALA A 94 9.23 -18.78 2.47
N GLY A 95 8.09 -19.17 1.86
CA GLY A 95 6.97 -19.77 2.60
C GLY A 95 5.72 -20.36 1.89
N MET A 96 5.47 -20.17 0.59
CA MET A 96 4.20 -20.54 -0.11
C MET A 96 4.34 -20.70 -1.66
N TYR A 97 5.42 -21.27 -2.19
CA TYR A 97 5.72 -21.23 -3.65
C TYR A 97 4.88 -22.10 -4.58
N GLU A 98 4.37 -23.24 -4.11
CA GLU A 98 3.89 -24.28 -5.03
C GLU A 98 2.63 -23.91 -5.84
N ASP A 99 1.88 -22.88 -5.43
CA ASP A 99 0.57 -22.54 -6.02
C ASP A 99 0.52 -21.26 -6.88
N LEU A 100 1.64 -20.53 -7.09
CA LEU A 100 1.59 -19.12 -7.54
C LEU A 100 2.41 -18.74 -8.79
N VAL A 101 2.76 -19.65 -9.70
CA VAL A 101 3.61 -19.27 -10.85
C VAL A 101 3.10 -19.76 -12.20
N GLY A 102 2.81 -18.78 -13.06
CA GLY A 102 2.66 -18.94 -14.50
C GLY A 102 2.85 -17.62 -15.25
N GLU A 103 2.41 -16.49 -14.69
CA GLU A 103 2.40 -15.20 -15.39
C GLU A 103 2.79 -14.04 -14.47
N GLY A 104 3.47 -13.04 -15.02
CA GLY A 104 3.92 -11.85 -14.28
C GLY A 104 5.32 -11.36 -14.63
N TRP A 105 6.01 -12.00 -15.58
CA TRP A 105 7.24 -11.44 -16.11
C TRP A 105 6.92 -10.35 -17.13
N ASP A 106 7.09 -9.10 -16.72
CA ASP A 106 7.59 -8.08 -17.64
C ASP A 106 8.91 -8.56 -18.26
N ASN A 107 9.23 -8.10 -19.48
CA ASN A 107 10.49 -8.35 -20.16
C ASN A 107 11.68 -8.05 -19.22
N PRO A 108 12.43 -9.05 -18.70
CA PRO A 108 13.46 -8.85 -17.66
C PRO A 108 14.53 -7.82 -18.04
N GLN A 109 14.72 -7.61 -19.34
CA GLN A 109 15.65 -6.69 -19.96
C GLN A 109 15.29 -5.23 -19.65
N GLU A 110 14.00 -4.92 -19.51
CA GLU A 110 13.44 -3.58 -19.29
C GLU A 110 13.44 -3.14 -17.81
N LEU A 111 13.71 -4.07 -16.89
CA LEU A 111 13.83 -3.75 -15.47
C LEU A 111 14.93 -2.69 -15.26
N ARG A 112 14.68 -1.71 -14.40
CA ARG A 112 15.73 -0.77 -13.99
C ARG A 112 16.77 -1.49 -13.15
N LYS A 113 18.01 -0.98 -13.18
CA LYS A 113 19.17 -1.60 -12.52
C LYS A 113 18.92 -1.96 -11.05
N GLU A 114 18.21 -1.10 -10.32
CA GLU A 114 17.88 -1.30 -8.90
C GLU A 114 16.92 -2.47 -8.62
N TYR A 115 16.18 -2.95 -9.62
CA TYR A 115 15.27 -4.10 -9.51
C TYR A 115 15.86 -5.38 -10.12
N LYS A 116 17.05 -5.28 -10.73
CA LYS A 116 17.73 -6.45 -11.29
C LYS A 116 18.39 -7.27 -10.18
N PRO A 117 18.59 -8.58 -10.41
CA PRO A 117 19.43 -9.39 -9.56
C PRO A 117 20.83 -8.79 -9.37
N ASN A 118 21.49 -9.14 -8.27
CA ASN A 118 22.88 -8.74 -8.02
C ASN A 118 23.84 -9.45 -9.00
N LYS A 119 25.16 -9.21 -8.85
CA LYS A 119 26.19 -9.82 -9.71
C LYS A 119 26.19 -11.36 -9.65
N GLU A 120 25.76 -11.94 -8.53
CA GLU A 120 25.63 -13.38 -8.31
C GLU A 120 24.29 -13.93 -8.83
N LYS A 121 23.49 -13.09 -9.51
CA LYS A 121 22.14 -13.39 -10.00
C LYS A 121 21.12 -13.65 -8.89
N GLU A 122 21.39 -13.22 -7.66
CA GLU A 122 20.43 -13.27 -6.57
C GLU A 122 19.45 -12.11 -6.66
N ARG A 123 18.14 -12.38 -6.48
CA ARG A 123 17.16 -11.31 -6.26
C ARG A 123 17.38 -10.71 -4.88
N VAL A 124 17.32 -9.37 -4.83
CA VAL A 124 17.57 -8.59 -3.60
C VAL A 124 16.32 -7.92 -3.05
N ILE A 125 15.15 -8.26 -3.60
CA ILE A 125 13.83 -7.78 -3.21
C ILE A 125 12.93 -9.00 -3.09
N ASP A 126 12.52 -9.32 -1.87
CA ASP A 126 11.58 -10.39 -1.57
C ASP A 126 10.14 -9.87 -1.51
N GLY A 127 9.96 -8.60 -1.16
CA GLY A 127 8.65 -7.96 -1.15
C GLY A 127 8.71 -6.46 -1.06
N MET A 128 7.53 -5.85 -0.94
CA MET A 128 7.34 -4.41 -0.83
C MET A 128 6.23 -4.12 0.18
N ILE A 129 6.51 -3.18 1.10
CA ILE A 129 5.50 -2.56 1.96
C ILE A 129 5.22 -1.16 1.41
N MET A 130 3.97 -0.91 1.04
CA MET A 130 3.51 0.40 0.62
C MET A 130 2.86 1.11 1.81
N VAL A 131 3.30 2.34 2.06
CA VAL A 131 2.67 3.24 3.02
C VAL A 131 2.15 4.46 2.27
N THR A 132 0.91 4.84 2.52
CA THR A 132 0.26 5.99 1.90
C THR A 132 -0.26 6.94 2.96
N ALA A 133 -0.37 8.23 2.64
CA ALA A 133 -1.15 9.18 3.44
C ALA A 133 -1.51 10.41 2.62
N SER A 134 -2.49 11.17 3.09
CA SER A 134 -2.84 12.46 2.51
C SER A 134 -2.02 13.63 3.06
N LEU A 135 -1.39 13.45 4.23
CA LEU A 135 -0.53 14.44 4.88
C LEU A 135 0.89 13.88 5.04
N LYS A 136 1.91 14.68 4.71
CA LYS A 136 3.31 14.23 4.73
C LYS A 136 3.77 13.79 6.12
N ARG A 137 3.40 14.53 7.16
CA ARG A 137 3.71 14.19 8.56
C ARG A 137 3.16 12.81 8.97
N ASP A 138 1.95 12.49 8.51
CA ASP A 138 1.27 11.25 8.84
C ASP A 138 1.86 10.07 8.05
N LEU A 139 2.31 10.32 6.80
CA LEU A 139 3.12 9.36 6.04
C LEU A 139 4.43 9.06 6.77
N ASP A 140 5.16 10.10 7.18
CA ASP A 140 6.49 9.94 7.79
C ASP A 140 6.41 9.18 9.11
N ALA A 141 5.47 9.57 9.98
CA ALA A 141 5.21 8.85 11.22
C ALA A 141 4.87 7.37 10.97
N LYS A 142 4.02 7.08 9.97
CA LYS A 142 3.65 5.70 9.65
C LYS A 142 4.81 4.89 9.05
N VAL A 143 5.62 5.50 8.18
CA VAL A 143 6.84 4.86 7.64
C VAL A 143 7.82 4.53 8.76
N SER A 144 8.03 5.43 9.70
CA SER A 144 8.89 5.17 10.86
C SER A 144 8.34 4.05 11.74
N GLU A 145 7.03 4.01 11.97
CA GLU A 145 6.38 2.91 12.71
C GLU A 145 6.58 1.55 12.01
N VAL A 146 6.42 1.49 10.69
CA VAL A 146 6.68 0.27 9.90
C VAL A 146 8.14 -0.15 10.04
N LYS A 147 9.08 0.79 9.88
CA LYS A 147 10.51 0.49 10.02
C LYS A 147 10.85 -0.02 11.41
N GLN A 148 10.36 0.65 12.44
CA GLN A 148 10.56 0.21 13.82
C GLN A 148 10.04 -1.21 14.04
N HIS A 149 8.83 -1.53 13.56
CA HIS A 149 8.21 -2.84 13.72
C HIS A 149 9.11 -3.99 13.23
N PHE A 150 9.81 -3.79 12.11
CA PHE A 150 10.62 -4.83 11.48
C PHE A 150 12.12 -4.79 11.83
N LEU A 151 12.64 -3.62 12.22
CA LEU A 151 14.08 -3.41 12.44
C LEU A 151 14.48 -3.29 13.91
N ALA A 152 13.55 -2.98 14.82
CA ALA A 152 13.89 -2.76 16.22
C ALA A 152 14.24 -4.06 16.96
N GLU A 153 15.18 -3.97 17.89
CA GLU A 153 15.46 -5.03 18.86
C GLU A 153 14.21 -5.33 19.70
N GLU A 154 13.98 -6.62 20.01
CA GLU A 154 12.83 -7.06 20.79
C GLU A 154 12.81 -6.36 22.17
N GLY A 155 11.62 -5.94 22.61
CA GLY A 155 11.45 -5.19 23.86
C GLY A 155 11.80 -3.70 23.79
N THR A 156 12.26 -3.18 22.65
CA THR A 156 12.48 -1.73 22.47
C THR A 156 11.14 -0.97 22.50
N PRO A 157 10.99 0.07 23.34
CA PRO A 157 9.78 0.89 23.35
C PRO A 157 9.49 1.53 21.98
N PRO A 158 8.21 1.67 21.58
CA PRO A 158 7.81 2.43 20.40
C PRO A 158 8.38 3.85 20.42
N ASN A 159 9.27 4.17 19.48
CA ASN A 159 9.82 5.50 19.25
C ASN A 159 10.32 5.56 17.81
N ALA A 160 9.61 6.31 16.98
CA ALA A 160 9.87 6.46 15.56
C ALA A 160 11.25 7.09 15.25
N ASP A 161 11.81 7.85 16.18
CA ASP A 161 13.02 8.64 15.99
C ASP A 161 14.26 7.99 16.64
N THR A 162 14.06 7.20 17.70
CA THR A 162 15.14 6.58 18.47
C THR A 162 14.77 5.17 18.93
N TYR A 163 14.90 4.18 18.04
CA TYR A 163 14.85 2.76 18.41
C TYR A 163 16.20 2.10 18.13
N ALA A 164 16.60 1.16 18.99
CA ALA A 164 17.79 0.37 18.78
C ALA A 164 17.56 -0.61 17.63
N LEU A 165 18.45 -0.62 16.63
CA LEU A 165 18.42 -1.59 15.54
C LEU A 165 18.82 -2.97 16.07
N SER A 166 18.03 -3.98 15.70
CA SER A 166 18.38 -5.38 15.99
C SER A 166 19.73 -5.72 15.36
N LYS A 167 20.58 -6.43 16.12
CA LYS A 167 21.83 -7.00 15.61
C LYS A 167 21.59 -8.16 14.63
N ASP A 168 20.40 -8.77 14.68
CA ASP A 168 19.89 -9.76 13.73
C ASP A 168 18.49 -9.33 13.27
N PRO A 169 18.38 -8.42 12.27
CA PRO A 169 17.08 -7.90 11.85
C PRO A 169 16.29 -8.92 11.04
N SER A 170 14.96 -8.93 11.19
CA SER A 170 14.08 -9.83 10.42
C SER A 170 14.20 -9.65 8.90
N LEU A 171 14.38 -8.40 8.48
CA LEU A 171 14.51 -7.97 7.10
C LEU A 171 15.44 -6.76 7.02
N GLU A 172 15.86 -6.43 5.81
CA GLU A 172 16.52 -5.17 5.47
C GLU A 172 15.68 -4.44 4.41
N PHE A 173 15.61 -3.11 4.49
CA PHE A 173 14.99 -2.29 3.44
C PHE A 173 16.06 -1.83 2.44
N ASN A 174 16.12 -2.47 1.28
CA ASN A 174 17.18 -2.28 0.29
C ASN A 174 16.91 -1.12 -0.68
N LEU A 175 15.64 -0.76 -0.86
CA LEU A 175 15.25 0.29 -1.77
C LEU A 175 14.01 1.01 -1.23
N THR A 176 14.05 2.34 -1.30
CA THR A 176 12.89 3.18 -1.01
C THR A 176 12.56 4.02 -2.22
N ARG A 177 11.27 4.08 -2.58
CA ARG A 177 10.74 4.98 -3.61
C ARG A 177 9.61 5.79 -3.02
N SER A 178 9.60 7.08 -3.30
CA SER A 178 8.55 7.99 -2.85
C SER A 178 7.80 8.54 -4.05
N GLY A 179 6.49 8.70 -3.89
CA GLY A 179 5.62 9.37 -4.84
C GLY A 179 4.79 10.43 -4.14
N ASN A 180 4.49 11.50 -4.86
CA ASN A 180 3.58 12.54 -4.40
C ASN A 180 2.75 13.04 -5.57
N VAL A 181 1.49 13.40 -5.28
CA VAL A 181 0.66 14.10 -6.25
C VAL A 181 1.31 15.44 -6.63
N LEU A 182 1.12 15.87 -7.87
CA LEU A 182 1.59 17.17 -8.32
C LEU A 182 0.87 18.30 -7.56
N PRO A 183 1.55 19.45 -7.33
CA PRO A 183 1.01 20.56 -6.55
C PRO A 183 -0.01 21.40 -7.35
N GLY A 184 -0.81 22.21 -6.64
CA GLY A 184 -1.67 23.23 -7.25
C GLY A 184 -2.65 22.69 -8.29
N GLU A 185 -2.80 23.45 -9.39
CA GLU A 185 -3.78 23.22 -10.46
C GLU A 185 -3.51 21.96 -11.30
N ILE A 186 -2.30 21.39 -11.21
CA ILE A 186 -1.94 20.16 -11.91
C ILE A 186 -2.17 18.90 -11.05
N LYS A 187 -2.76 19.04 -9.85
CA LYS A 187 -3.16 17.90 -9.03
C LYS A 187 -4.13 16.99 -9.79
N GLY A 188 -3.86 15.68 -9.74
CA GLY A 188 -4.65 14.66 -10.45
C GLY A 188 -4.17 14.43 -11.89
N ARG A 189 -3.19 15.21 -12.36
CA ARG A 189 -2.51 14.96 -13.62
C ARG A 189 -1.24 14.16 -13.41
N GLU A 190 -0.85 13.40 -14.43
CA GLU A 190 0.48 12.81 -14.52
C GLU A 190 1.51 13.84 -15.05
N HIS A 191 2.78 13.43 -15.19
CA HIS A 191 3.89 14.35 -15.46
C HIS A 191 3.87 15.02 -16.84
N PHE A 192 3.25 14.42 -17.85
CA PHE A 192 3.01 15.03 -19.17
C PHE A 192 1.80 15.99 -19.19
N GLY A 193 1.06 16.09 -18.09
CA GLY A 193 -0.03 17.05 -17.90
C GLY A 193 -1.44 16.51 -18.21
N PHE A 194 -1.61 15.22 -18.46
CA PHE A 194 -2.91 14.60 -18.70
C PHE A 194 -3.58 14.20 -17.38
N LEU A 195 -4.91 14.34 -17.29
CA LEU A 195 -5.68 13.89 -16.13
C LEU A 195 -5.65 12.36 -16.06
N ASP A 196 -5.29 11.81 -14.90
CA ASP A 196 -5.08 10.39 -14.69
C ASP A 196 -6.14 9.79 -13.74
N GLY A 197 -6.27 8.47 -13.72
CA GLY A 197 -7.14 7.72 -12.81
C GLY A 197 -8.64 7.84 -13.11
N ILE A 198 -9.02 8.18 -14.35
CA ILE A 198 -10.42 8.42 -14.75
C ILE A 198 -11.16 7.11 -15.00
N SER A 199 -10.57 6.19 -15.78
CA SER A 199 -11.22 4.95 -16.22
C SER A 199 -10.67 3.77 -15.45
N GLN A 200 -11.49 3.21 -14.56
CA GLN A 200 -11.19 2.01 -13.77
C GLN A 200 -12.31 0.97 -13.99
N PRO A 201 -12.01 -0.34 -13.98
CA PRO A 201 -13.03 -1.36 -14.07
C PRO A 201 -13.95 -1.30 -12.85
N ILE A 202 -15.26 -1.49 -13.08
CA ILE A 202 -16.26 -1.53 -12.00
C ILE A 202 -16.48 -2.99 -11.64
N LEU A 203 -16.38 -3.33 -10.35
CA LEU A 203 -16.60 -4.70 -9.89
C LEU A 203 -18.09 -4.97 -9.60
N GLU A 204 -18.64 -6.01 -10.22
CA GLU A 204 -20.03 -6.43 -10.03
C GLU A 204 -20.34 -6.77 -8.56
N GLY A 205 -21.30 -6.06 -7.95
CA GLY A 205 -21.76 -6.32 -6.57
C GLY A 205 -20.88 -5.73 -5.46
N TRP A 206 -19.92 -4.87 -5.81
CA TRP A 206 -19.00 -4.24 -4.85
C TRP A 206 -19.36 -2.79 -4.53
N GLU A 207 -20.00 -2.10 -5.47
CA GLU A 207 -20.45 -0.72 -5.37
C GLU A 207 -21.97 -0.62 -5.58
N ASP A 208 -22.67 0.05 -4.66
CA ASP A 208 -24.07 0.43 -4.82
C ASP A 208 -24.17 1.74 -5.61
N LYS A 209 -23.68 1.73 -6.86
CA LYS A 209 -23.67 2.91 -7.72
C LYS A 209 -24.47 2.66 -9.00
N GLN A 210 -25.37 3.59 -9.32
CA GLN A 210 -25.98 3.63 -10.64
C GLN A 210 -24.92 4.02 -11.67
N LEU A 211 -24.75 3.16 -12.68
CA LEU A 211 -23.87 3.42 -13.82
C LEU A 211 -24.35 4.65 -14.57
N LYS A 212 -23.44 5.58 -14.84
CA LYS A 212 -23.73 6.72 -15.73
C LYS A 212 -23.55 6.32 -17.18
N GLU A 213 -24.18 7.08 -18.08
CA GLU A 213 -23.98 6.94 -19.52
C GLU A 213 -22.48 7.06 -19.84
N LYS A 214 -21.93 6.09 -20.59
CA LYS A 214 -20.51 5.94 -20.97
C LYS A 214 -19.55 5.44 -19.88
N GLU A 215 -20.03 5.05 -18.71
CA GLU A 215 -19.19 4.29 -17.76
C GLU A 215 -18.92 2.87 -18.28
N PRO A 216 -17.75 2.29 -17.98
CA PRO A 216 -17.42 0.93 -18.38
C PRO A 216 -18.44 -0.06 -17.80
N LYS A 217 -18.73 -1.13 -18.55
CA LYS A 217 -19.58 -2.20 -18.03
C LYS A 217 -18.91 -2.84 -16.81
N PRO A 218 -19.68 -3.18 -15.76
CA PRO A 218 -19.15 -3.97 -14.66
C PRO A 218 -18.52 -5.28 -15.14
N VAL A 219 -17.50 -5.71 -14.42
CA VAL A 219 -16.80 -6.97 -14.63
C VAL A 219 -16.85 -7.81 -13.36
N LYS A 220 -16.77 -9.12 -13.53
CA LYS A 220 -16.66 -10.05 -12.40
C LYS A 220 -15.32 -9.87 -11.69
N PRO A 221 -15.26 -10.04 -10.35
CA PRO A 221 -14.05 -9.84 -9.56
C PRO A 221 -12.94 -10.89 -9.73
N GLY A 222 -13.19 -11.97 -10.49
CA GLY A 222 -12.25 -13.07 -10.74
C GLY A 222 -12.98 -14.31 -11.25
#